data_AF-A0A1D2V122-F1
#
_entry.id   AF-A0A1D2V122-F1
#
_cell.length_a   1.000
_cell.length_b   1.000
_cell.length_c   1.000
_cell.angle_alpha   90.00
_cell.angle_beta   90.00
_cell.angle_gamma   90.00
#
_symmetry.space_group_name_H-M   'P 1'
#
loop_
_entity.id
_entity.type
_entity.pdbx_description
1 polymer ?
#
loop_
_entity_poly.entity_id
_entity_poly.type
_entity_poly.pdbx_seq_one_letter_code
_entity_poly.pdbx_strand_id
1 'polypeptide(L)'
;MARKVQRKLDKWKNKTWYNIETPEFIGRTVIGTTTTDDSEKLVGRTIETTVGDITNDFSKQNIKLRLAIDNVTGDTANTAFIGHEITTDYLRSIVKRQTSRIDNNLEVTTKDGRKLRIKPIAFTVKRARSSQIRAIREIMGKIVLERAAELDFEHIVEEIVTGKLAANIYRNTKTIYPIRRVEIRKTEVLPVKANASAAA
;
A
#
# COMPACT_ATOMS: atom_id res chain seq x y z
N MET A 1 -26.24 -8.60 -54.89
CA MET A 1 -24.89 -8.94 -54.36
C MET A 1 -25.02 -9.27 -52.88
N ALA A 2 -24.90 -10.54 -52.49
CA ALA A 2 -25.07 -10.96 -51.10
C ALA A 2 -23.94 -10.38 -50.25
N ARG A 3 -24.29 -9.57 -49.24
CA ARG A 3 -23.34 -9.05 -48.25
C ARG A 3 -22.76 -10.25 -47.50
N LYS A 4 -21.51 -10.61 -47.81
CA LYS A 4 -20.78 -11.69 -47.13
C LYS A 4 -20.71 -11.33 -45.64
N VAL A 5 -21.58 -11.94 -44.84
CA VAL A 5 -21.59 -11.76 -43.38
C VAL A 5 -20.31 -12.42 -42.87
N GLN A 6 -19.30 -11.60 -42.66
CA GLN A 6 -18.01 -12.03 -42.14
C GLN A 6 -18.27 -12.64 -40.76
N ARG A 7 -18.02 -13.96 -40.62
CA ARG A 7 -18.22 -14.70 -39.37
C ARG A 7 -17.36 -14.01 -38.31
N LYS A 8 -18.01 -13.32 -37.38
CA LYS A 8 -17.35 -12.52 -36.34
C LYS A 8 -16.46 -13.48 -35.54
N LEU A 9 -15.14 -13.35 -35.70
CA LEU A 9 -14.19 -14.20 -34.99
C LEU A 9 -14.41 -14.03 -33.49
N ASP A 10 -14.47 -15.14 -32.76
CA ASP A 10 -14.67 -15.12 -31.33
C ASP A 10 -13.45 -14.51 -30.65
N LYS A 11 -13.60 -13.26 -30.20
CA LYS A 11 -12.53 -12.47 -29.60
C LYS A 11 -11.99 -13.09 -28.31
N TRP A 12 -12.75 -13.98 -27.67
CA TRP A 12 -12.30 -14.65 -26.44
C TRP A 12 -11.18 -15.66 -26.72
N LYS A 13 -11.23 -16.35 -27.87
CA LYS A 13 -10.24 -17.37 -28.23
C LYS A 13 -8.84 -16.80 -28.50
N ASN A 14 -8.74 -15.50 -28.77
CA ASN A 14 -7.47 -14.83 -28.99
C ASN A 14 -6.81 -14.34 -27.69
N LYS A 15 -7.49 -14.49 -26.53
CA LYS A 15 -6.95 -14.04 -25.26
C LYS A 15 -6.09 -15.11 -24.62
N THR A 16 -4.91 -14.71 -24.15
CA THR A 16 -4.03 -15.53 -23.33
C THR A 16 -4.24 -15.22 -21.85
N TRP A 17 -3.99 -16.21 -21.00
CA TRP A 17 -4.07 -16.07 -19.54
C TRP A 17 -2.67 -15.83 -18.99
N TYR A 18 -2.57 -14.83 -18.11
CA TYR A 18 -1.33 -14.46 -17.44
C TYR A 18 -1.51 -14.60 -15.93
N ASN A 19 -0.48 -15.12 -15.27
CA ASN A 19 -0.42 -15.24 -13.82
C ASN A 19 0.18 -13.97 -13.23
N ILE A 20 -0.47 -13.37 -12.24
CA ILE A 20 0.06 -12.19 -11.55
C ILE A 20 0.86 -12.63 -10.33
N GLU A 21 2.15 -12.28 -10.32
CA GLU A 21 3.05 -12.53 -9.21
C GLU A 21 3.25 -11.27 -8.37
N THR A 22 3.28 -11.44 -7.05
CA THR A 22 3.70 -10.39 -6.11
C THR A 22 5.19 -10.08 -6.25
N PRO A 23 5.62 -8.87 -5.84
CA PRO A 23 7.05 -8.55 -5.73
C PRO A 23 7.78 -9.52 -4.79
N GLU A 24 9.09 -9.69 -5.00
CA GLU A 24 9.92 -10.63 -4.25
C GLU A 24 9.88 -10.40 -2.73
N PHE A 25 9.90 -9.14 -2.29
CA PHE A 25 9.85 -8.78 -0.86
C PHE A 25 8.53 -9.15 -0.15
N ILE A 26 7.49 -9.56 -0.88
CA ILE A 26 6.19 -10.00 -0.31
C ILE A 26 6.02 -11.54 -0.38
N GLY A 27 6.99 -12.25 -0.96
CA GLY A 27 7.03 -13.72 -0.96
C GLY A 27 6.67 -14.39 -2.30
N ARG A 28 6.64 -13.64 -3.41
CA ARG A 28 6.48 -14.15 -4.79
C ARG A 28 5.37 -15.20 -4.94
N THR A 29 4.19 -14.87 -4.41
CA THR A 29 2.98 -15.68 -4.54
C THR A 29 2.17 -15.24 -5.76
N VAL A 30 1.52 -16.22 -6.40
CA VAL A 30 0.55 -15.97 -7.48
C VAL A 30 -0.77 -15.56 -6.84
N ILE A 31 -1.20 -14.33 -7.10
CA ILE A 31 -2.42 -13.76 -6.51
C ILE A 31 -3.66 -14.17 -7.32
N GLY A 32 -3.51 -14.21 -8.64
CA GLY A 32 -4.62 -14.42 -9.55
C GLY A 32 -4.18 -14.40 -11.00
N THR A 33 -5.16 -14.58 -11.87
CA THR A 33 -4.94 -14.61 -13.32
C THR A 33 -5.64 -13.45 -13.99
N THR A 34 -5.03 -12.92 -15.05
CA THR A 34 -5.63 -11.89 -15.89
C THR A 34 -5.52 -12.31 -17.34
N THR A 35 -6.57 -12.02 -18.11
CA THR A 35 -6.61 -12.34 -19.53
C THR A 35 -6.48 -11.09 -20.38
N THR A 36 -5.65 -11.15 -21.43
CA THR A 36 -5.48 -10.04 -22.39
C THR A 36 -5.14 -10.57 -23.78
N ASP A 37 -5.42 -9.77 -24.81
CA ASP A 37 -5.06 -10.08 -26.19
C ASP A 37 -3.56 -9.83 -26.46
N ASP A 38 -3.01 -8.74 -25.87
CA ASP A 38 -1.60 -8.33 -25.99
C ASP A 38 -0.97 -8.13 -24.61
N SER A 39 0.31 -8.49 -24.47
CA SER A 39 1.07 -8.34 -23.23
C SER A 39 1.23 -6.88 -22.79
N GLU A 40 1.40 -5.94 -23.74
CA GLU A 40 1.59 -4.52 -23.44
C GLU A 40 0.36 -3.89 -22.73
N LYS A 41 -0.84 -4.40 -23.01
CA LYS A 41 -2.10 -3.93 -22.40
C LYS A 41 -2.27 -4.37 -20.93
N LEU A 42 -1.38 -5.21 -20.42
CA LEU A 42 -1.34 -5.59 -19.00
C LEU A 42 -0.59 -4.57 -18.15
N VAL A 43 0.45 -3.95 -18.73
CA VAL A 43 1.30 -2.99 -18.01
C VAL A 43 0.45 -1.79 -17.57
N GLY A 44 0.61 -1.39 -16.31
CA GLY A 44 -0.14 -0.31 -15.69
C GLY A 44 -1.51 -0.70 -15.12
N ARG A 45 -1.96 -1.95 -15.25
CA ARG A 45 -3.16 -2.41 -14.53
C ARG A 45 -2.88 -2.47 -13.03
N THR A 46 -3.78 -1.92 -12.23
CA THR A 46 -3.71 -1.97 -10.78
C THR A 46 -4.61 -3.07 -10.25
N ILE A 47 -4.08 -3.87 -9.33
CA ILE A 47 -4.76 -4.98 -8.68
C ILE A 47 -4.78 -4.70 -7.18
N GLU A 48 -5.90 -5.05 -6.56
CA GLU A 48 -6.11 -4.94 -5.12
C GLU A 48 -6.15 -6.34 -4.52
N THR A 49 -5.37 -6.57 -3.48
CA THR A 49 -5.22 -7.89 -2.83
C THR A 49 -5.08 -7.71 -1.34
N THR A 50 -5.49 -8.67 -0.53
CA THR A 50 -5.24 -8.59 0.91
C THR A 50 -3.92 -9.25 1.28
N VAL A 51 -3.28 -8.78 2.35
CA VAL A 51 -2.08 -9.43 2.90
C VAL A 51 -2.44 -10.84 3.40
N GLY A 52 -3.65 -11.01 3.93
CA GLY A 52 -4.14 -12.30 4.39
C GLY A 52 -4.13 -13.36 3.29
N ASP A 53 -4.47 -13.01 2.06
CA ASP A 53 -4.45 -13.94 0.92
C ASP A 53 -3.02 -14.32 0.49
N ILE A 54 -2.06 -13.43 0.70
CA ILE A 54 -0.65 -13.66 0.33
C ILE A 54 0.05 -14.53 1.38
N THR A 55 -0.14 -14.22 2.66
CA THR A 55 0.54 -14.93 3.76
C THR A 55 -0.29 -16.07 4.36
N ASN A 56 -1.51 -16.30 3.88
CA ASN A 56 -2.50 -17.21 4.48
C ASN A 56 -2.74 -16.94 5.99
N ASP A 57 -2.67 -15.66 6.40
CA ASP A 57 -2.94 -15.23 7.79
C ASP A 57 -4.21 -14.40 7.84
N PHE A 58 -5.29 -15.01 8.36
CA PHE A 58 -6.60 -14.37 8.50
C PHE A 58 -6.58 -13.11 9.39
N SER A 59 -5.60 -12.97 10.27
CA SER A 59 -5.48 -11.80 11.17
C SER A 59 -5.18 -10.51 10.41
N LYS A 60 -4.58 -10.62 9.22
CA LYS A 60 -4.12 -9.48 8.39
C LYS A 60 -5.01 -9.22 7.17
N GLN A 61 -6.21 -9.79 7.14
CA GLN A 61 -7.16 -9.58 6.05
C GLN A 61 -7.70 -8.13 5.98
N ASN A 62 -7.57 -7.38 7.07
CA ASN A 62 -7.89 -5.96 7.18
C ASN A 62 -6.92 -5.02 6.42
N ILE A 63 -5.85 -5.57 5.84
CA ILE A 63 -4.86 -4.82 5.08
C ILE A 63 -4.99 -5.15 3.60
N LYS A 64 -5.23 -4.11 2.79
CA LYS A 64 -5.25 -4.19 1.33
C LYS A 64 -3.98 -3.60 0.74
N LEU A 65 -3.39 -4.31 -0.21
CA LEU A 65 -2.27 -3.88 -1.03
C LEU A 65 -2.78 -3.48 -2.41
N ARG A 66 -2.18 -2.44 -2.98
CA ARG A 66 -2.39 -2.02 -4.35
C ARG A 66 -1.10 -2.23 -5.13
N LEU A 67 -1.16 -3.09 -6.12
CA LEU A 67 -0.03 -3.52 -6.94
C LEU A 67 -0.29 -3.12 -8.39
N ALA A 68 0.69 -2.56 -9.08
CA ALA A 68 0.64 -2.30 -10.52
C ALA A 68 1.42 -3.38 -11.25
N ILE A 69 0.93 -3.86 -12.39
CA ILE A 69 1.77 -4.68 -13.29
C ILE A 69 2.80 -3.76 -13.95
N ASP A 70 4.08 -4.09 -13.77
CA ASP A 70 5.20 -3.32 -14.35
C ASP A 70 5.77 -4.05 -15.57
N ASN A 71 6.09 -5.34 -15.42
CA ASN A 71 6.72 -6.13 -16.47
C ASN A 71 6.01 -7.47 -16.66
N VAL A 72 5.95 -7.96 -17.89
CA VAL A 72 5.42 -9.28 -18.22
C VAL A 72 6.56 -10.14 -18.77
N THR A 73 6.84 -11.26 -18.12
CA THR A 73 7.88 -12.22 -18.51
C THR A 73 7.20 -13.53 -18.92
N GLY A 74 7.08 -13.78 -20.22
CA GLY A 74 6.33 -14.93 -20.72
C GLY A 74 4.86 -14.86 -20.28
N ASP A 75 4.41 -15.85 -19.51
CA ASP A 75 3.04 -15.93 -18.99
C ASP A 75 2.90 -15.33 -17.57
N THR A 76 3.97 -14.82 -16.96
CA THR A 76 3.94 -14.22 -15.62
C THR A 76 4.02 -12.70 -15.70
N ALA A 77 3.13 -12.02 -14.97
CA ALA A 77 3.07 -10.58 -14.82
C ALA A 77 3.66 -10.20 -13.46
N ASN A 78 4.83 -9.57 -13.48
CA ASN A 78 5.51 -9.03 -12.31
C ASN A 78 4.87 -7.71 -11.91
N THR A 79 4.62 -7.56 -10.61
CA THR A 79 3.99 -6.36 -10.06
C THR A 79 4.95 -5.50 -9.26
N ALA A 80 4.67 -4.20 -9.23
CA ALA A 80 5.31 -3.20 -8.39
C ALA A 80 4.31 -2.69 -7.34
N PHE A 81 4.82 -2.39 -6.15
CA PHE A 81 4.00 -1.84 -5.07
C PHE A 81 3.67 -0.36 -5.31
N ILE A 82 2.38 -0.02 -5.35
CA ILE A 82 1.89 1.36 -5.46
C ILE A 82 1.55 1.92 -4.09
N GLY A 83 0.98 1.08 -3.23
CA GLY A 83 0.50 1.54 -1.94
C GLY A 83 -0.25 0.49 -1.16
N HIS A 84 -0.54 0.84 0.09
CA HIS A 84 -1.27 0.01 1.02
C HIS A 84 -2.42 0.82 1.61
N GLU A 85 -3.54 0.17 1.88
CA GLU A 85 -4.70 0.78 2.54
C GLU A 85 -5.36 -0.20 3.50
N ILE A 86 -5.73 0.30 4.68
CA ILE A 86 -6.54 -0.44 5.63
C ILE A 86 -8.01 -0.43 5.20
N THR A 87 -8.71 -1.55 5.41
CA THR A 87 -10.14 -1.63 5.07
C THR A 87 -10.99 -0.61 5.85
N THR A 88 -12.05 -0.11 5.20
CA THR A 88 -12.90 0.94 5.78
C THR A 88 -13.73 0.43 6.96
N ASP A 89 -14.18 -0.81 6.92
CA ASP A 89 -14.89 -1.51 7.99
C ASP A 89 -14.02 -1.60 9.24
N TYR A 90 -12.76 -2.01 9.09
CA TYR A 90 -11.84 -2.12 10.18
C TYR A 90 -11.50 -0.74 10.79
N LEU A 91 -11.24 0.27 9.96
CA LEU A 91 -11.03 1.65 10.43
C LEU A 91 -12.25 2.16 11.23
N ARG A 92 -13.47 1.92 10.72
CA ARG A 92 -14.72 2.31 11.39
C ARG A 92 -14.90 1.58 12.73
N SER A 93 -14.49 0.31 12.83
CA SER A 93 -14.59 -0.48 14.08
C SER A 93 -13.67 0.03 15.19
N ILE A 94 -12.53 0.64 14.83
CA ILE A 94 -11.56 1.14 15.82
C ILE A 94 -12.00 2.49 16.40
N VAL A 95 -12.58 3.35 15.56
CA VAL A 95 -13.07 4.68 15.93
C VAL A 95 -14.24 4.57 16.90
N LYS A 96 -14.08 5.10 18.12
CA LYS A 96 -15.13 5.10 19.16
C LYS A 96 -15.50 6.53 19.57
N ARG A 97 -16.73 6.70 20.07
CA ARG A 97 -17.16 7.96 20.69
C ARG A 97 -16.32 8.26 21.94
N GLN A 98 -16.21 9.55 22.28
CA GLN A 98 -15.45 10.05 23.44
C GLN A 98 -13.94 9.74 23.44
N THR A 99 -13.40 9.34 22.29
CA THR A 99 -11.95 9.15 22.08
C THR A 99 -11.43 10.16 21.05
N SER A 100 -10.12 10.39 21.04
CA SER A 100 -9.48 11.24 20.05
C SER A 100 -8.81 10.39 18.98
N ARG A 101 -9.06 10.76 17.72
CA ARG A 101 -8.35 10.26 16.55
C ARG A 101 -7.25 11.25 16.19
N ILE A 102 -6.02 10.76 16.10
CA ILE A 102 -4.84 11.57 15.77
C ILE A 102 -4.29 11.06 14.45
N ASP A 103 -4.51 11.82 13.39
CA ASP A 103 -3.94 11.58 12.07
C ASP A 103 -2.67 12.43 11.88
N ASN A 104 -1.72 11.88 11.13
CA ASN A 104 -0.61 12.61 10.55
C ASN A 104 -0.46 12.25 9.07
N ASN A 105 0.06 13.16 8.26
CA ASN A 105 0.34 12.94 6.84
C ASN A 105 1.77 13.38 6.57
N LEU A 106 2.64 12.42 6.28
CA LEU A 106 4.07 12.66 6.15
C LEU A 106 4.54 12.23 4.78
N GLU A 107 5.29 13.10 4.13
CA GLU A 107 6.06 12.77 2.94
C GLU A 107 7.49 12.47 3.39
N VAL A 108 7.94 11.26 3.10
CA VAL A 108 9.26 10.78 3.48
C VAL A 108 10.03 10.34 2.23
N THR A 109 11.35 10.51 2.28
CA THR A 109 12.24 10.00 1.26
C THR A 109 13.00 8.84 1.88
N THR A 110 12.97 7.69 1.22
CA THR A 110 13.73 6.51 1.66
C THR A 110 15.21 6.67 1.31
N LYS A 111 16.05 5.79 1.86
CA LYS A 111 17.49 5.76 1.54
C LYS A 111 17.76 5.60 0.04
N ASP A 112 16.92 4.86 -0.67
CA ASP A 112 16.98 4.67 -2.14
C ASP A 112 16.51 5.90 -2.96
N GLY A 113 16.16 7.01 -2.30
CA GLY A 113 15.65 8.21 -2.97
C GLY A 113 14.19 8.12 -3.43
N ARG A 114 13.47 7.03 -3.09
CA ARG A 114 12.04 6.89 -3.39
C ARG A 114 11.22 7.75 -2.43
N LYS A 115 10.21 8.44 -2.96
CA LYS A 115 9.30 9.28 -2.16
C LYS A 115 8.05 8.51 -1.79
N LEU A 116 7.72 8.48 -0.52
CA LEU A 116 6.56 7.81 0.05
C LEU A 116 5.72 8.82 0.83
N ARG A 117 4.40 8.68 0.74
CA ARG A 117 3.48 9.36 1.65
C ARG A 117 2.91 8.34 2.62
N ILE A 118 3.19 8.50 3.90
CA ILE A 118 2.76 7.60 4.98
C ILE A 118 1.75 8.35 5.86
N LYS A 119 0.58 7.74 6.07
CA LYS A 119 -0.50 8.30 6.90
C LYS A 119 -0.70 7.47 8.16
N PRO A 120 0.10 7.68 9.22
CA PRO A 120 -0.09 6.97 10.48
C PRO A 120 -1.25 7.57 11.28
N ILE A 121 -1.95 6.71 12.03
CA ILE A 121 -3.10 7.06 12.87
C ILE A 121 -2.90 6.47 14.27
N ALA A 122 -3.17 7.28 15.28
CA ALA A 122 -3.24 6.84 16.66
C ALA A 122 -4.65 7.06 17.25
N PHE A 123 -5.08 6.13 18.10
CA PHE A 123 -6.35 6.16 18.79
C PHE A 123 -6.15 6.18 20.30
N THR A 124 -6.63 7.22 20.96
CA THR A 124 -6.47 7.38 22.41
C THR A 124 -7.56 6.64 23.20
N VAL A 125 -7.29 6.32 24.48
CA VAL A 125 -8.30 5.67 25.35
C VAL A 125 -9.41 6.65 25.75
N LYS A 126 -9.06 7.91 26.00
CA LYS A 126 -9.97 9.00 26.34
C LYS A 126 -9.68 10.22 25.47
N ARG A 127 -10.54 11.23 25.50
CA ARG A 127 -10.34 12.50 24.79
C ARG A 127 -9.05 13.18 25.26
N ALA A 128 -8.08 13.33 24.36
CA ALA A 128 -6.83 14.00 24.62
C ALA A 128 -6.96 15.53 24.46
N ARG A 129 -6.15 16.29 25.20
CA ARG A 129 -6.06 17.75 25.04
C ARG A 129 -5.34 18.10 23.73
N SER A 130 -5.57 19.30 23.20
CA SER A 130 -4.95 19.78 21.95
C SER A 130 -3.41 19.76 21.99
N SER A 131 -2.81 20.12 23.14
CA SER A 131 -1.36 20.07 23.34
C SER A 131 -0.80 18.64 23.26
N GLN A 132 -1.49 17.68 23.88
CA GLN A 132 -1.12 16.26 23.83
C GLN A 132 -1.25 15.69 22.41
N ILE A 133 -2.31 16.07 21.69
CA ILE A 133 -2.51 15.67 20.29
C ILE A 133 -1.35 16.18 19.43
N ARG A 134 -0.92 17.44 19.60
CA ARG A 134 0.22 18.01 18.88
C ARG A 134 1.51 17.27 19.20
N ALA A 135 1.80 17.03 20.48
CA ALA A 135 3.00 16.31 20.91
C ALA A 135 3.05 14.88 20.33
N ILE A 136 1.92 14.16 20.32
CA ILE A 136 1.84 12.84 19.69
C ILE A 136 2.12 12.92 18.19
N ARG A 137 1.56 13.91 17.48
CA ARG A 137 1.84 14.09 16.03
C ARG A 137 3.32 14.35 15.76
N GLU A 138 3.96 15.17 16.58
CA GLU A 138 5.39 15.48 16.44
C GLU A 138 6.26 14.22 16.64
N ILE A 139 5.97 13.39 17.66
CA ILE A 139 6.68 12.12 17.87
C ILE A 139 6.42 11.13 16.74
N MET A 140 5.17 10.99 16.28
CA MET A 140 4.84 10.16 15.12
C MET A 140 5.61 10.60 13.89
N GLY A 141 5.74 11.91 13.69
CA GLY A 141 6.55 12.52 12.63
C GLY A 141 8.01 12.09 12.68
N LYS A 142 8.64 12.30 13.84
CA LYS A 142 10.06 11.99 14.05
C LYS A 142 10.38 10.52 13.81
N ILE A 143 9.62 9.61 14.39
CA ILE A 143 9.86 8.16 14.26
C ILE A 143 9.75 7.70 12.81
N VAL A 144 8.75 8.21 12.09
CA VAL A 144 8.56 7.83 10.68
C VAL A 144 9.68 8.40 9.80
N LEU A 145 10.17 9.61 10.08
CA LEU A 145 11.29 10.21 9.37
C LEU A 145 12.61 9.48 9.65
N GLU A 146 12.89 9.15 10.92
CA GLU A 146 14.07 8.39 11.33
C GLU A 146 14.10 7.02 10.64
N ARG A 147 12.99 6.27 10.72
CA ARG A 147 12.91 4.96 10.05
C ARG A 147 12.97 5.04 8.54
N ALA A 148 12.43 6.10 7.93
CA ALA A 148 12.52 6.29 6.49
C ALA A 148 13.95 6.60 6.04
N ALA A 149 14.75 7.30 6.85
CA ALA A 149 16.13 7.62 6.52
C ALA A 149 17.07 6.41 6.67
N GLU A 150 16.79 5.51 7.61
CA GLU A 150 17.62 4.33 7.89
C GLU A 150 17.40 3.19 6.89
N LEU A 151 16.15 2.99 6.46
CA LEU A 151 15.74 1.79 5.74
C LEU A 151 15.58 2.02 4.24
N ASP A 152 15.82 0.95 3.49
CA ASP A 152 15.53 0.87 2.06
C ASP A 152 14.01 0.70 1.85
N PHE A 153 13.54 0.97 0.64
CA PHE A 153 12.11 1.00 0.32
C PHE A 153 11.40 -0.31 0.62
N GLU A 154 12.02 -1.44 0.28
CA GLU A 154 11.44 -2.77 0.44
C GLU A 154 11.25 -3.10 1.93
N HIS A 155 12.29 -2.84 2.73
CA HIS A 155 12.26 -3.03 4.17
C HIS A 155 11.24 -2.13 4.87
N ILE A 156 11.07 -0.88 4.42
CA ILE A 156 10.03 0.01 4.95
C ILE A 156 8.64 -0.56 4.67
N VAL A 157 8.37 -1.01 3.45
CA VAL A 157 7.07 -1.59 3.10
C VAL A 157 6.80 -2.85 3.93
N GLU A 158 7.80 -3.71 4.12
CA GLU A 158 7.69 -4.89 4.98
C GLU A 158 7.39 -4.53 6.44
N GLU A 159 8.08 -3.54 7.01
CA GLU A 159 7.82 -3.07 8.39
C GLU A 159 6.41 -2.49 8.55
N ILE A 160 5.89 -1.82 7.51
CA ILE A 160 4.54 -1.25 7.48
C ILE A 160 3.50 -2.38 7.44
N VAL A 161 3.65 -3.34 6.53
CA VAL A 161 2.72 -4.47 6.37
C VAL A 161 2.74 -5.38 7.60
N THR A 162 3.90 -5.59 8.20
CA THR A 162 4.05 -6.39 9.43
C THR A 162 3.55 -5.65 10.68
N GLY A 163 3.49 -4.32 10.65
CA GLY A 163 3.08 -3.48 11.77
C GLY A 163 4.19 -3.17 12.79
N LYS A 164 5.46 -3.45 12.45
CA LYS A 164 6.62 -3.10 13.28
C LYS A 164 6.72 -1.58 13.47
N LEU A 165 6.49 -0.81 12.40
CA LEU A 165 6.49 0.65 12.47
C LEU A 165 5.39 1.18 13.40
N ALA A 166 4.18 0.60 13.34
CA ALA A 166 3.08 0.96 14.22
C ALA A 166 3.37 0.62 15.70
N ALA A 167 4.00 -0.52 15.96
CA ALA A 167 4.41 -0.93 17.30
C ALA A 167 5.48 0.00 17.90
N ASN A 168 6.43 0.47 17.07
CA ASN A 168 7.45 1.42 17.52
C ASN A 168 6.82 2.77 17.92
N ILE A 169 5.92 3.29 17.08
CA ILE A 169 5.16 4.50 17.39
C ILE A 169 4.36 4.33 18.69
N TYR A 170 3.70 3.18 18.89
CA TYR A 170 2.93 2.90 20.09
C TYR A 170 3.78 2.99 21.37
N ARG A 171 4.98 2.41 21.37
CA ARG A 171 5.88 2.42 22.55
C ARG A 171 6.28 3.83 22.96
N ASN A 172 6.69 4.65 22.00
CA ASN A 172 7.16 6.01 22.27
C ASN A 172 6.02 6.98 22.63
N THR A 173 4.85 6.80 22.03
CA THR A 173 3.70 7.70 22.26
C THR A 173 2.95 7.40 23.56
N LYS A 174 3.06 6.16 24.09
CA LYS A 174 2.47 5.75 25.38
C LYS A 174 2.96 6.59 26.56
N THR A 175 4.18 7.12 26.50
CA THR A 175 4.77 7.95 27.56
C THR A 175 4.04 9.29 27.74
N ILE A 176 3.45 9.84 26.67
CA ILE A 176 2.71 11.12 26.73
C ILE A 176 1.27 10.89 27.18
N TYR A 177 0.60 9.91 26.58
CA TYR A 177 -0.82 9.67 26.81
C TYR A 177 -1.17 8.20 26.55
N PRO A 178 -2.11 7.62 27.29
CA PRO A 178 -2.58 6.26 27.05
C PRO A 178 -3.25 6.12 25.67
N ILE A 179 -2.59 5.39 24.79
CA ILE A 179 -3.06 5.04 23.45
C ILE A 179 -3.56 3.59 23.45
N ARG A 180 -4.65 3.35 22.74
CA ARG A 180 -5.27 2.03 22.58
C ARG A 180 -4.68 1.27 21.40
N ARG A 181 -4.56 1.94 20.25
CA ARG A 181 -4.07 1.32 19.01
C ARG A 181 -3.41 2.37 18.13
N VAL A 182 -2.36 1.96 17.42
CA VAL A 182 -1.69 2.75 16.38
C VAL A 182 -1.63 1.89 15.14
N GLU A 183 -1.94 2.47 13.99
CA GLU A 183 -1.91 1.80 12.69
C GLU A 183 -1.53 2.76 11.58
N ILE A 184 -1.19 2.22 10.42
CA ILE A 184 -0.86 3.01 9.23
C ILE A 184 -2.03 2.90 8.28
N ARG A 185 -2.81 3.98 8.16
CA ARG A 185 -4.04 3.95 7.36
C ARG A 185 -3.78 3.70 5.90
N LYS A 186 -2.82 4.44 5.34
CA LYS A 186 -2.54 4.42 3.92
C LYS A 186 -1.09 4.78 3.66
N THR A 187 -0.49 4.10 2.70
CA THR A 187 0.76 4.50 2.08
C THR A 187 0.55 4.70 0.59
N GLU A 188 1.16 5.73 0.05
CA GLU A 188 1.14 6.05 -1.37
C GLU A 188 2.59 6.23 -1.81
N VAL A 189 3.03 5.44 -2.80
CA VAL A 189 4.29 5.70 -3.49
C VAL A 189 4.07 6.93 -4.38
N LEU A 190 4.84 7.98 -4.12
CA LEU A 190 4.77 9.17 -4.96
C LEU A 190 5.59 8.89 -6.21
N PRO A 191 5.07 9.22 -7.41
CA PRO A 191 5.87 9.12 -8.61
C PRO A 191 7.12 10.01 -8.43
N VAL A 192 8.29 9.44 -8.70
CA VAL A 192 9.49 10.25 -8.93
C VAL A 192 9.09 11.19 -10.07
N LYS A 193 9.02 12.50 -9.79
CA LYS A 193 8.89 13.49 -10.87
C LYS A 193 10.06 13.23 -11.80
N ALA A 194 9.81 12.56 -12.92
CA ALA A 194 10.71 12.64 -14.06
C ALA A 194 10.80 14.14 -14.36
N ASN A 195 11.98 14.71 -14.13
CA ASN A 195 12.21 16.12 -14.36
C ASN A 195 11.80 16.43 -15.80
N ALA A 196 10.89 17.39 -15.95
CA ALA A 196 10.51 17.98 -17.22
C ALA A 196 11.67 18.84 -17.77
N SER A 197 12.84 18.24 -18.00
CA SER A 197 14.05 18.89 -18.50
C SER A 197 14.64 18.22 -19.75
N ALA A 198 13.82 17.45 -20.48
CA ALA A 198 14.19 16.88 -21.79
C ALA A 198 13.28 17.43 -22.91
N ALA A 199 12.92 18.70 -22.82
CA ALA A 199 12.27 19.46 -23.89
C ALA A 199 12.84 20.88 -23.90
N ALA A 200 14.06 21.01 -24.43
CA ALA A 200 14.66 22.23 -24.93
C ALA A 200 15.61 21.85 -26.07
#